data_AF-A0A7S2U9G4-F1
#
_entry.id   AF-A0A7S2U9G4-F1
#
_cell.length_a   1.000
_cell.length_b   1.000
_cell.length_c   1.000
_cell.angle_alpha   90.00
_cell.angle_beta   90.00
_cell.angle_gamma   90.00
#
_symmetry.space_group_name_H-M   'P 1'
#
loop_
_entity.id
_entity.type
_entity.pdbx_description
1 polymer ?
#
loop_
_entity_poly.entity_id
_entity_poly.type
_entity_poly.pdbx_seq_one_letter_code
_entity_poly.pdbx_strand_id
1 'polypeptide(L)'
;MLSVLSFSNIGWMYNWGDLSSAGIWKILTAVRGAWKQNTFVPMMLGGNCPSGVLGQVGGMLELAEQIDAGDSPDPSRIYLPVGSSCTISGLIVGAVLARHLGIKAFSNDDFQIVGCNVHPGIAWLDHTFDFHTNPVFGVIPLTISHSVKSACVALRDLGGPDIEADALEFVKTSVSIRTDQEVVGTYGAHTAMTRSVAKLYDAQGSVVDNAGETKHPLWVCGHFVGKALAPLLQDLKEQAADSSSNKISYMLWMTKSAVQPKGNEDEWTRFLKENDTIKQWANEGKAESLLRPGRVSTIDGLNSDYRAVMTYVGSL
;
A
#
# COMPACT_ATOMS: atom_id res chain seq x y z
N MET A 1 7.49 -2.67 -9.06
CA MET A 1 8.37 -3.72 -9.62
C MET A 1 9.84 -3.42 -9.39
N LEU A 2 10.30 -2.16 -9.49
CA LEU A 2 11.73 -1.82 -9.31
C LEU A 2 12.28 -1.98 -7.87
N SER A 3 11.45 -1.96 -6.81
CA SER A 3 11.96 -2.15 -5.43
C SER A 3 12.49 -3.55 -5.13
N VAL A 4 12.27 -4.53 -6.03
CA VAL A 4 12.86 -5.87 -5.90
C VAL A 4 14.36 -5.86 -6.26
N LEU A 5 14.81 -4.86 -7.03
CA LEU A 5 16.20 -4.73 -7.47
C LEU A 5 17.13 -4.21 -6.37
N SER A 6 16.59 -3.58 -5.32
CA SER A 6 17.35 -2.95 -4.24
C SER A 6 17.71 -3.90 -3.09
N PHE A 7 17.25 -5.16 -3.12
CA PHE A 7 17.57 -6.16 -2.09
C PHE A 7 18.49 -7.23 -2.69
N SER A 8 19.80 -7.08 -2.47
CA SER A 8 20.83 -8.05 -2.88
C SER A 8 20.66 -9.46 -2.28
N ASN A 9 19.82 -9.60 -1.25
CA ASN A 9 19.54 -10.86 -0.56
C ASN A 9 18.27 -11.59 -1.04
N ILE A 10 17.54 -11.04 -2.01
CA ILE A 10 16.39 -11.71 -2.63
C ILE A 10 16.89 -12.40 -3.90
N GLY A 11 17.37 -13.64 -3.78
CA GLY A 11 17.99 -14.39 -4.87
C GLY A 11 17.05 -14.85 -6.01
N TRP A 12 15.87 -14.26 -6.19
CA TRP A 12 14.88 -14.71 -7.17
C TRP A 12 14.21 -13.55 -7.91
N MET A 13 14.38 -13.50 -9.23
CA MET A 13 13.51 -12.76 -10.15
C MET A 13 12.34 -13.67 -10.55
N TYR A 14 11.14 -13.38 -10.06
CA TYR A 14 9.93 -14.14 -10.40
C TYR A 14 9.20 -13.44 -11.56
N ASN A 15 8.94 -14.17 -12.66
CA ASN A 15 8.17 -13.67 -13.79
C ASN A 15 6.69 -14.04 -13.65
N TRP A 16 5.85 -13.07 -13.32
CA TRP A 16 4.46 -13.24 -12.89
C TRP A 16 3.45 -13.60 -14.00
N GLY A 17 3.90 -14.16 -15.12
CA GLY A 17 3.05 -14.57 -16.25
C GLY A 17 3.29 -15.99 -16.77
N ASP A 18 4.23 -16.75 -16.19
CA ASP A 18 4.54 -18.10 -16.66
C ASP A 18 3.62 -19.15 -16.00
N LEU A 19 2.48 -19.39 -16.64
CA LEU A 19 1.54 -20.46 -16.28
C LEU A 19 1.93 -21.84 -16.84
N SER A 20 3.14 -21.99 -17.36
CA SER A 20 3.62 -23.31 -17.78
C SER A 20 3.70 -24.28 -16.59
N SER A 21 3.72 -25.57 -16.90
CA SER A 21 3.97 -26.61 -15.91
C SER A 21 5.28 -26.38 -15.14
N ALA A 22 6.28 -25.75 -15.77
CA ALA A 22 7.53 -25.37 -15.12
C ALA A 22 7.35 -24.21 -14.12
N GLY A 23 6.49 -23.22 -14.44
CA GLY A 23 6.10 -22.15 -13.53
C GLY A 23 5.35 -22.67 -12.30
N ILE A 24 4.39 -23.58 -12.50
CA ILE A 24 3.64 -24.23 -11.41
C ILE A 24 4.58 -25.06 -10.51
N TRP A 25 5.51 -25.81 -11.09
CA TRP A 25 6.48 -26.60 -10.30
C TRP A 25 7.42 -25.71 -9.47
N LYS A 26 7.82 -24.55 -10.02
CA LYS A 26 8.59 -23.52 -9.30
C LYS A 26 7.78 -22.93 -8.14
N ILE A 27 6.48 -22.69 -8.32
CA ILE A 27 5.58 -22.25 -7.22
C ILE A 27 5.56 -23.32 -6.12
N LEU A 28 5.30 -24.57 -6.47
CA LEU A 28 5.20 -25.66 -5.48
C LEU A 28 6.53 -25.90 -4.74
N THR A 29 7.67 -25.79 -5.41
CA THR A 29 8.99 -25.89 -4.78
C THR A 29 9.31 -24.68 -3.91
N ALA A 30 8.94 -23.47 -4.33
CA ALA A 30 9.06 -22.27 -3.51
C ALA A 30 8.20 -22.38 -2.25
N VAL A 31 6.93 -22.83 -2.37
CA VAL A 31 6.04 -23.10 -1.23
C VAL A 31 6.61 -24.19 -0.32
N ARG A 32 7.22 -25.24 -0.86
CA ARG A 32 7.87 -26.29 -0.05
C ARG A 32 9.14 -25.80 0.65
N GLY A 33 9.96 -24.99 -0.02
CA GLY A 33 11.19 -24.40 0.55
C GLY A 33 10.87 -23.35 1.61
N ALA A 34 9.88 -22.52 1.33
CA ALA A 34 9.23 -21.61 2.27
C ALA A 34 8.81 -22.32 3.57
N TRP A 35 8.14 -23.45 3.42
CA TRP A 35 7.61 -24.21 4.55
C TRP A 35 8.70 -24.89 5.37
N LYS A 36 9.87 -25.16 4.78
CA LYS A 36 11.02 -25.77 5.48
C LYS A 36 11.98 -24.76 6.11
N GLN A 37 11.90 -23.47 5.78
CA GLN A 37 12.70 -22.36 6.34
C GLN A 37 14.24 -22.54 6.39
N ASN A 38 14.81 -23.57 5.78
CA ASN A 38 16.24 -23.91 5.94
C ASN A 38 17.22 -22.96 5.22
N THR A 39 16.76 -22.22 4.20
CA THR A 39 17.61 -21.32 3.40
C THR A 39 16.88 -20.08 2.89
N PHE A 40 15.58 -19.95 3.16
CA PHE A 40 14.73 -18.88 2.64
C PHE A 40 13.72 -18.48 3.70
N VAL A 41 13.57 -17.17 3.93
CA VAL A 41 12.39 -16.62 4.58
C VAL A 41 11.36 -16.40 3.48
N PRO A 42 10.26 -17.17 3.42
CA PRO A 42 9.24 -16.91 2.44
C PRO A 42 8.55 -15.59 2.72
N MET A 43 8.93 -14.58 1.96
CA MET A 43 8.16 -13.36 1.90
C MET A 43 6.93 -13.62 1.05
N MET A 44 5.80 -13.83 1.73
CA MET A 44 4.50 -13.83 1.07
C MET A 44 4.30 -12.50 0.32
N LEU A 45 3.39 -12.50 -0.66
CA LEU A 45 3.14 -11.34 -1.53
C LEU A 45 3.04 -10.03 -0.73
N GLY A 46 3.85 -9.05 -1.12
CA GLY A 46 3.91 -7.73 -0.47
C GLY A 46 4.30 -7.77 1.01
N GLY A 47 5.01 -8.80 1.47
CA GLY A 47 5.44 -8.96 2.86
C GLY A 47 4.31 -9.33 3.81
N ASN A 48 3.18 -9.88 3.33
CA ASN A 48 2.07 -10.28 4.19
C ASN A 48 2.37 -11.59 4.96
N CYS A 49 3.19 -11.48 5.99
CA CYS A 49 3.44 -12.49 6.99
C CYS A 49 3.30 -11.87 8.39
N PRO A 50 3.19 -12.66 9.48
CA PRO A 50 2.99 -12.11 10.81
C PRO A 50 3.99 -11.01 11.19
N SER A 51 5.29 -11.22 10.93
CA SER A 51 6.32 -10.21 11.20
C SER A 51 6.16 -8.94 10.35
N GLY A 52 5.73 -9.08 9.09
CA GLY A 52 5.45 -7.94 8.21
C GLY A 52 4.26 -7.12 8.70
N VAL A 53 3.18 -7.80 9.13
CA VAL A 53 1.99 -7.17 9.71
C VAL A 53 2.36 -6.47 11.02
N LEU A 54 3.15 -7.09 11.90
CA LEU A 54 3.62 -6.48 13.15
C LEU A 54 4.51 -5.24 12.90
N GLY A 55 5.30 -5.20 11.82
CA GLY A 55 6.00 -3.98 11.43
C GLY A 55 5.04 -2.82 11.10
N GLN A 56 3.89 -3.12 10.51
CA GLN A 56 2.84 -2.14 10.22
C GLN A 56 2.05 -1.74 11.49
N VAL A 57 1.89 -2.66 12.46
CA VAL A 57 1.38 -2.35 13.81
C VAL A 57 2.23 -1.28 14.47
N GLY A 58 3.57 -1.40 14.39
CA GLY A 58 4.49 -0.41 14.94
C GLY A 58 4.24 1.01 14.40
N GLY A 59 4.06 1.15 13.07
CA GLY A 59 3.73 2.46 12.48
C GLY A 59 2.40 3.03 12.96
N MET A 60 1.38 2.19 13.15
CA MET A 60 0.09 2.64 13.67
C MET A 60 0.17 3.06 15.14
N LEU A 61 1.00 2.39 15.96
CA LEU A 61 1.27 2.79 17.34
C LEU A 61 2.06 4.10 17.41
N GLU A 62 3.05 4.30 16.54
CA GLU A 62 3.77 5.57 16.43
C GLU A 62 2.81 6.73 16.10
N LEU A 63 1.89 6.52 15.15
CA LEU A 63 0.82 7.51 14.90
C LEU A 63 -0.08 7.71 16.13
N ALA A 64 -0.42 6.64 16.84
CA ALA A 64 -1.23 6.74 18.06
C ALA A 64 -0.57 7.63 19.12
N GLU A 65 0.74 7.46 19.33
CA GLU A 65 1.53 8.28 20.24
C GLU A 65 1.58 9.74 19.79
N GLN A 66 1.75 10.01 18.50
CA GLN A 66 1.69 11.37 17.94
C GLN A 66 0.33 12.03 18.14
N ILE A 67 -0.77 11.26 18.01
CA ILE A 67 -2.12 11.76 18.26
C ILE A 67 -2.32 12.08 19.75
N ASP A 68 -1.93 11.16 20.64
CA ASP A 68 -2.05 11.35 22.10
C ASP A 68 -1.19 12.55 22.58
N ALA A 69 -0.03 12.77 21.96
CA ALA A 69 0.83 13.93 22.19
C ALA A 69 0.28 15.25 21.60
N GLY A 70 -0.69 15.18 20.69
CA GLY A 70 -1.24 16.34 19.98
C GLY A 70 -0.41 16.81 18.78
N ASP A 71 0.59 16.04 18.36
CA ASP A 71 1.43 16.32 17.20
C ASP A 71 0.70 16.04 15.87
N SER A 72 -0.31 15.16 15.91
CA SER A 72 -1.14 14.80 14.77
C SER A 72 -2.63 14.84 15.16
N PRO A 73 -3.55 15.31 14.30
CA PRO A 73 -4.98 15.22 14.58
C PRO A 73 -5.45 13.77 14.58
N ASP A 74 -6.36 13.39 15.49
CA ASP A 74 -7.01 12.06 15.47
C ASP A 74 -7.87 11.93 14.20
N PRO A 75 -7.50 11.07 13.23
CA PRO A 75 -8.27 10.95 12.00
C PRO A 75 -9.56 10.19 12.26
N SER A 76 -10.66 10.61 11.63
CA SER A 76 -11.89 9.82 11.58
C SER A 76 -11.81 8.75 10.49
N ARG A 77 -11.03 8.97 9.42
CA ARG A 77 -10.87 7.98 8.34
C ARG A 77 -9.43 7.88 7.87
N ILE A 78 -8.92 6.66 7.74
CA ILE A 78 -7.62 6.37 7.13
C ILE A 78 -7.83 5.66 5.80
N TYR A 79 -7.39 6.28 4.71
CA TYR A 79 -7.44 5.74 3.36
C TYR A 79 -6.13 5.09 2.96
N LEU A 80 -6.16 3.87 2.44
CA LEU A 80 -4.97 3.20 1.94
C LEU A 80 -5.25 2.23 0.79
N PRO A 81 -4.28 2.02 -0.13
CA PRO A 81 -4.40 1.02 -1.17
C PRO A 81 -4.22 -0.39 -0.61
N VAL A 82 -5.07 -1.32 -1.03
CA VAL A 82 -5.04 -2.72 -0.60
C VAL A 82 -4.63 -3.61 -1.76
N GLY A 83 -3.46 -4.22 -1.63
CA GLY A 83 -2.97 -5.26 -2.53
C GLY A 83 -2.96 -6.61 -1.83
N SER A 84 -1.88 -6.91 -1.12
CA SER A 84 -1.73 -8.16 -0.39
C SER A 84 -2.25 -8.12 1.05
N SER A 85 -2.99 -7.09 1.45
CA SER A 85 -3.57 -6.93 2.79
C SER A 85 -2.60 -6.73 3.98
N CYS A 86 -1.27 -6.76 3.79
CA CYS A 86 -0.30 -6.62 4.89
C CYS A 86 -0.49 -5.30 5.69
N THR A 87 -0.45 -4.16 4.99
CA THR A 87 -0.59 -2.84 5.61
C THR A 87 -1.91 -2.70 6.37
N ILE A 88 -3.05 -2.92 5.70
CA ILE A 88 -4.35 -2.74 6.33
C ILE A 88 -4.53 -3.63 7.56
N SER A 89 -4.05 -4.88 7.52
CA SER A 89 -4.11 -5.79 8.66
C SER A 89 -3.31 -5.27 9.86
N GLY A 90 -2.15 -4.67 9.60
CA GLY A 90 -1.33 -4.08 10.66
C GLY A 90 -1.94 -2.82 11.25
N LEU A 91 -2.58 -1.98 10.42
CA LEU A 91 -3.31 -0.82 10.92
C LEU A 91 -4.51 -1.22 11.78
N ILE A 92 -5.24 -2.28 11.40
CA ILE A 92 -6.35 -2.83 12.18
C ILE A 92 -5.85 -3.31 13.55
N VAL A 93 -4.84 -4.17 13.57
CA VAL A 93 -4.27 -4.70 14.81
C VAL A 93 -3.68 -3.57 15.66
N GLY A 94 -3.00 -2.60 15.05
CA GLY A 94 -2.41 -1.47 15.75
C GLY A 94 -3.43 -0.51 16.34
N ALA A 95 -4.52 -0.21 15.64
CA ALA A 95 -5.61 0.61 16.18
C ALA A 95 -6.26 -0.05 17.41
N VAL A 96 -6.53 -1.35 17.32
CA VAL A 96 -7.13 -2.13 18.42
C VAL A 96 -6.17 -2.25 19.59
N LEU A 97 -4.89 -2.49 19.32
CA LEU A 97 -3.85 -2.54 20.34
C LEU A 97 -3.68 -1.17 21.04
N ALA A 98 -3.66 -0.07 20.30
CA ALA A 98 -3.59 1.29 20.87
C ALA A 98 -4.76 1.55 21.83
N ARG A 99 -5.99 1.20 21.42
CA ARG A 99 -7.18 1.29 22.27
C ARG A 99 -7.08 0.40 23.51
N HIS A 100 -6.61 -0.84 23.35
CA HIS A 100 -6.41 -1.78 24.46
C HIS A 100 -5.38 -1.26 25.48
N LEU A 101 -4.33 -0.58 25.01
CA LEU A 101 -3.30 0.03 25.86
C LEU A 101 -3.75 1.37 26.49
N GLY A 102 -4.93 1.88 26.14
CA GLY A 102 -5.46 3.14 26.67
C GLY A 102 -4.81 4.40 26.09
N ILE A 103 -4.16 4.30 24.93
CA ILE A 103 -3.63 5.47 24.19
C ILE A 103 -4.82 6.26 23.63
N LYS A 104 -4.87 7.59 23.81
CA LYS A 104 -6.01 8.42 23.36
C LYS A 104 -5.92 8.75 21.87
N ALA A 105 -5.95 7.71 21.05
CA ALA A 105 -5.92 7.80 19.60
C ALA A 105 -6.95 6.86 18.99
N PHE A 106 -7.43 7.21 17.78
CA PHE A 106 -8.46 6.46 17.08
C PHE A 106 -9.71 6.27 17.95
N SER A 107 -10.00 7.25 18.79
CA SER A 107 -11.02 7.15 19.83
C SER A 107 -12.41 7.59 19.35
N ASN A 108 -12.47 8.15 18.14
CA ASN A 108 -13.71 8.51 17.48
C ASN A 108 -14.57 7.26 17.20
N ASP A 109 -15.84 7.28 17.61
CA ASP A 109 -16.81 6.21 17.36
C ASP A 109 -17.01 5.96 15.85
N ASP A 110 -16.84 7.01 15.04
CA ASP A 110 -16.92 6.95 13.58
C ASP A 110 -15.56 6.62 12.91
N PHE A 111 -14.55 6.20 13.68
CA PHE A 111 -13.24 5.86 13.13
C PHE A 111 -13.34 4.68 12.16
N GLN A 112 -12.82 4.88 10.95
CA GLN A 112 -12.77 3.84 9.91
C GLN A 112 -11.43 3.74 9.19
N ILE A 113 -11.06 2.51 8.84
CA ILE A 113 -9.97 2.22 7.90
C ILE A 113 -10.59 1.85 6.56
N VAL A 114 -10.35 2.70 5.56
CA VAL A 114 -10.92 2.58 4.21
C VAL A 114 -9.85 2.01 3.26
N GLY A 115 -9.94 0.72 2.99
CA GLY A 115 -9.09 0.03 2.04
C GLY A 115 -9.54 0.22 0.60
N CYS A 116 -8.66 0.62 -0.31
CA CYS A 116 -8.98 0.78 -1.74
C CYS A 116 -8.29 -0.31 -2.54
N ASN A 117 -9.05 -1.30 -3.03
CA ASN A 117 -8.48 -2.45 -3.73
C ASN A 117 -7.73 -2.01 -4.99
N VAL A 118 -6.51 -2.53 -5.18
CA VAL A 118 -5.72 -2.22 -6.39
C VAL A 118 -5.86 -3.28 -7.47
N HIS A 119 -6.33 -4.48 -7.10
CA HIS A 119 -6.44 -5.63 -7.97
C HIS A 119 -7.92 -5.88 -8.36
N PRO A 120 -8.27 -5.87 -9.66
CA PRO A 120 -9.67 -6.01 -10.09
C PRO A 120 -10.28 -7.35 -9.70
N GLY A 121 -9.49 -8.44 -9.73
CA GLY A 121 -9.98 -9.75 -9.28
C GLY A 121 -10.30 -9.80 -7.78
N ILE A 122 -9.51 -9.11 -6.94
CA ILE A 122 -9.78 -9.05 -5.49
C ILE A 122 -10.99 -8.15 -5.23
N ALA A 123 -11.07 -7.01 -5.93
CA ALA A 123 -12.23 -6.12 -5.83
C ALA A 123 -13.54 -6.83 -6.21
N TRP A 124 -13.53 -7.62 -7.30
CA TRP A 124 -14.69 -8.41 -7.70
C TRP A 124 -15.07 -9.46 -6.66
N LEU A 125 -14.09 -10.21 -6.12
CA LEU A 125 -14.33 -11.19 -5.06
C LEU A 125 -14.96 -10.52 -3.83
N ASP A 126 -14.42 -9.36 -3.43
CA ASP A 126 -14.88 -8.63 -2.27
C ASP A 126 -16.30 -8.07 -2.46
N HIS A 127 -16.57 -7.47 -3.61
CA HIS A 127 -17.90 -6.97 -3.98
C HIS A 127 -18.96 -8.07 -4.04
N THR A 128 -18.58 -9.29 -4.44
CA THR A 128 -19.53 -10.38 -4.66
C THR A 128 -19.77 -11.24 -3.41
N PHE A 129 -18.75 -11.39 -2.56
CA PHE A 129 -18.76 -12.37 -1.47
C PHE A 129 -18.40 -11.82 -0.10
N ASP A 130 -18.28 -10.49 0.03
CA ASP A 130 -17.77 -9.81 1.23
C ASP A 130 -16.46 -10.44 1.71
N PHE A 131 -15.55 -10.64 0.75
CA PHE A 131 -14.33 -11.44 0.91
C PHE A 131 -13.48 -11.07 2.14
N HIS A 132 -13.48 -9.81 2.56
CA HIS A 132 -12.73 -9.36 3.74
C HIS A 132 -13.38 -9.72 5.09
N THR A 133 -14.72 -9.74 5.20
CA THR A 133 -15.45 -10.01 6.45
C THR A 133 -15.98 -11.44 6.55
N ASN A 134 -16.16 -12.13 5.43
CA ASN A 134 -16.77 -13.44 5.41
C ASN A 134 -15.88 -14.50 6.09
N PRO A 135 -16.36 -15.18 7.16
CA PRO A 135 -15.56 -16.08 7.98
C PRO A 135 -14.88 -17.22 7.21
N VAL A 136 -15.49 -17.68 6.11
CA VAL A 136 -14.94 -18.76 5.27
C VAL A 136 -13.59 -18.35 4.69
N PHE A 137 -13.39 -17.06 4.40
CA PHE A 137 -12.14 -16.54 3.84
C PHE A 137 -11.10 -16.20 4.92
N GLY A 138 -11.46 -16.23 6.20
CA GLY A 138 -10.55 -15.99 7.32
C GLY A 138 -9.47 -17.06 7.50
N VAL A 139 -9.58 -18.21 6.83
CA VAL A 139 -8.54 -19.24 6.80
C VAL A 139 -7.67 -19.20 5.54
N ILE A 140 -8.01 -18.34 4.58
CA ILE A 140 -7.29 -18.24 3.31
C ILE A 140 -6.11 -17.27 3.50
N PRO A 141 -4.86 -17.69 3.20
CA PRO A 141 -3.72 -16.78 3.26
C PRO A 141 -3.92 -15.51 2.43
N LEU A 142 -3.34 -14.40 2.87
CA LEU A 142 -3.40 -13.07 2.24
C LEU A 142 -4.74 -12.32 2.37
N THR A 143 -5.77 -12.91 2.98
CA THR A 143 -6.99 -12.17 3.34
C THR A 143 -6.75 -11.30 4.57
N ILE A 144 -7.53 -10.23 4.74
CA ILE A 144 -7.42 -9.33 5.89
C ILE A 144 -7.64 -10.12 7.18
N SER A 145 -8.75 -10.84 7.29
CA SER A 145 -9.10 -11.64 8.47
C SER A 145 -8.03 -12.69 8.83
N HIS A 146 -7.50 -13.43 7.85
CA HIS A 146 -6.40 -14.38 8.10
C HIS A 146 -5.15 -13.69 8.64
N SER A 147 -4.79 -12.55 8.05
CA SER A 147 -3.55 -11.83 8.36
C SER A 147 -3.63 -11.15 9.74
N VAL A 148 -4.79 -10.57 10.07
CA VAL A 148 -5.12 -10.06 11.41
C VAL A 148 -4.99 -11.18 12.44
N LYS A 149 -5.66 -12.32 12.23
CA LYS A 149 -5.58 -13.47 13.13
C LYS A 149 -4.15 -13.95 13.33
N SER A 150 -3.41 -14.13 12.24
CA SER A 150 -2.02 -14.61 12.30
C SER A 150 -1.10 -13.64 13.04
N ALA A 151 -1.32 -12.33 12.91
CA ALA A 151 -0.58 -11.31 13.64
C ALA A 151 -0.96 -11.26 15.12
N CYS A 152 -2.24 -11.41 15.48
CA CYS A 152 -2.68 -11.50 16.88
C CYS A 152 -2.09 -12.73 17.59
N VAL A 153 -2.04 -13.89 16.92
CA VAL A 153 -1.36 -15.08 17.44
C VAL A 153 0.12 -14.79 17.69
N ALA A 154 0.82 -14.21 16.69
CA ALA A 154 2.23 -13.87 16.84
C ALA A 154 2.48 -12.84 17.95
N LEU A 155 1.61 -11.83 18.11
CA LEU A 155 1.68 -10.85 19.18
C LEU A 155 1.56 -11.52 20.56
N ARG A 156 0.60 -12.42 20.74
CA ARG A 156 0.41 -13.18 21.99
C ARG A 156 1.59 -14.08 22.29
N ASP A 157 2.13 -14.78 21.29
CA ASP A 157 3.29 -15.66 21.45
C ASP A 157 4.55 -14.88 21.86
N LEU A 158 4.63 -13.59 21.50
CA LEU A 158 5.67 -12.66 21.95
C LEU A 158 5.39 -12.04 23.34
N GLY A 159 4.33 -12.45 24.02
CA GLY A 159 3.94 -11.94 25.35
C GLY A 159 3.04 -10.70 25.32
N GLY A 160 2.52 -10.30 24.16
CA GLY A 160 1.53 -9.25 24.02
C GLY A 160 0.11 -9.68 24.45
N PRO A 161 -0.86 -8.75 24.48
CA PRO A 161 -2.23 -9.05 24.86
C PRO A 161 -2.95 -9.89 23.79
N ASP A 162 -3.93 -10.68 24.22
CA ASP A 162 -4.84 -11.36 23.29
C ASP A 162 -5.97 -10.41 22.89
N ILE A 163 -5.85 -9.85 21.68
CA ILE A 163 -6.80 -8.91 21.07
C ILE A 163 -7.44 -9.48 19.80
N GLU A 164 -7.35 -10.80 19.56
CA GLU A 164 -7.84 -11.41 18.30
C GLU A 164 -9.33 -11.15 18.08
N ALA A 165 -10.15 -11.34 19.11
CA ALA A 165 -11.60 -11.16 19.03
C ALA A 165 -11.98 -9.70 18.70
N ASP A 166 -11.39 -8.74 19.42
CA ASP A 166 -11.62 -7.30 19.20
C ASP A 166 -11.15 -6.86 17.81
N ALA A 167 -10.00 -7.39 17.36
CA ALA A 167 -9.46 -7.07 16.04
C ALA A 167 -10.33 -7.62 14.90
N LEU A 168 -10.83 -8.85 15.03
CA LEU A 168 -11.76 -9.42 14.03
C LEU A 168 -13.12 -8.73 14.06
N GLU A 169 -13.57 -8.22 15.20
CA GLU A 169 -14.78 -7.40 15.27
C GLU A 169 -14.57 -6.03 14.61
N PHE A 170 -13.41 -5.42 14.83
CA PHE A 170 -13.01 -4.19 14.14
C PHE A 170 -13.01 -4.34 12.62
N VAL A 171 -12.57 -5.51 12.08
CA VAL A 171 -12.66 -5.80 10.63
C VAL A 171 -14.09 -5.67 10.12
N LYS A 172 -15.11 -6.03 10.90
CA LYS A 172 -16.50 -6.00 10.45
C LYS A 172 -17.15 -4.62 10.61
N THR A 173 -16.78 -3.89 11.66
CA THR A 173 -17.49 -2.68 12.08
C THR A 173 -16.80 -1.39 11.66
N SER A 174 -15.48 -1.42 11.51
CA SER A 174 -14.66 -0.21 11.29
C SER A 174 -13.74 -0.31 10.07
N VAL A 175 -13.87 -1.35 9.26
CA VAL A 175 -13.14 -1.47 7.98
C VAL A 175 -14.13 -1.44 6.84
N SER A 176 -13.85 -0.61 5.84
CA SER A 176 -14.59 -0.58 4.58
C SER A 176 -13.64 -0.79 3.40
N ILE A 177 -14.09 -1.54 2.40
CA ILE A 177 -13.30 -1.83 1.21
C ILE A 177 -13.97 -1.20 -0.02
N ARG A 178 -13.28 -0.24 -0.64
CA ARG A 178 -13.67 0.36 -1.92
C ARG A 178 -13.33 -0.60 -3.05
N THR A 179 -14.36 -1.02 -3.78
CA THR A 179 -14.29 -1.96 -4.91
C THR A 179 -14.73 -1.32 -6.24
N ASP A 180 -15.02 -0.02 -6.23
CA ASP A 180 -15.59 0.71 -7.36
C ASP A 180 -14.75 0.57 -8.63
N GLN A 181 -15.35 0.13 -9.74
CA GLN A 181 -14.63 -0.07 -10.99
C GLN A 181 -13.98 1.22 -11.51
N GLU A 182 -14.59 2.37 -11.23
CA GLU A 182 -14.07 3.70 -11.56
C GLU A 182 -12.78 4.06 -10.81
N VAL A 183 -12.50 3.39 -9.69
CA VAL A 183 -11.29 3.56 -8.88
C VAL A 183 -10.31 2.42 -9.14
N VAL A 184 -10.78 1.17 -9.09
CA VAL A 184 -9.94 -0.02 -9.18
C VAL A 184 -9.37 -0.19 -10.59
N GLY A 185 -10.23 -0.17 -11.62
CA GLY A 185 -9.84 -0.35 -13.02
C GLY A 185 -8.83 -1.48 -13.29
N THR A 186 -7.87 -1.20 -14.16
CA THR A 186 -6.79 -2.13 -14.51
C THR A 186 -5.67 -2.08 -13.47
N TYR A 187 -5.17 -3.25 -13.06
CA TYR A 187 -3.98 -3.35 -12.21
C TYR A 187 -2.79 -2.68 -12.91
N GLY A 188 -2.09 -1.75 -12.24
CA GLY A 188 -0.98 -1.01 -12.87
C GLY A 188 -1.34 0.39 -13.35
N ALA A 189 -2.60 0.65 -13.66
CA ALA A 189 -3.01 1.82 -14.43
C ALA A 189 -3.88 2.79 -13.64
N HIS A 190 -3.90 4.04 -14.09
CA HIS A 190 -4.96 4.96 -13.73
C HIS A 190 -6.26 4.62 -14.48
N THR A 191 -7.37 4.75 -13.77
CA THR A 191 -8.70 4.97 -14.34
C THR A 191 -8.88 6.43 -14.77
N ALA A 192 -9.99 6.76 -15.43
CA ALA A 192 -10.32 8.15 -15.74
C ALA A 192 -10.39 9.04 -14.48
N MET A 193 -11.00 8.54 -13.40
CA MET A 193 -11.13 9.23 -12.12
C MET A 193 -9.78 9.42 -11.42
N THR A 194 -9.01 8.33 -11.24
CA THR A 194 -7.70 8.43 -10.56
C THR A 194 -6.70 9.25 -11.37
N ARG A 195 -6.84 9.29 -12.71
CA ARG A 195 -6.06 10.17 -13.59
C ARG A 195 -6.43 11.64 -13.41
N SER A 196 -7.73 11.97 -13.32
CA SER A 196 -8.16 13.36 -13.14
C SER A 196 -7.69 13.92 -11.79
N VAL A 197 -7.73 13.09 -10.74
CA VAL A 197 -7.21 13.43 -9.41
C VAL A 197 -5.69 13.64 -9.43
N ALA A 198 -4.93 12.76 -10.09
CA ALA A 198 -3.48 12.95 -10.22
C ALA A 198 -3.14 14.26 -10.94
N LYS A 199 -3.84 14.58 -12.05
CA LYS A 199 -3.65 15.86 -12.75
C LYS A 199 -4.00 17.07 -11.90
N LEU A 200 -5.05 16.97 -11.08
CA LEU A 200 -5.43 18.03 -10.15
C LEU A 200 -4.33 18.24 -9.09
N TYR A 201 -3.81 17.16 -8.52
CA TYR A 201 -2.71 17.22 -7.55
C TYR A 201 -1.42 17.75 -8.17
N ASP A 202 -1.09 17.33 -9.40
CA ASP A 202 0.07 17.88 -10.12
C ASP A 202 -0.06 19.41 -10.33
N ALA A 203 -1.27 19.91 -10.57
CA ALA A 203 -1.53 21.32 -10.86
C ALA A 203 -1.65 22.21 -9.60
N GLN A 204 -2.16 21.68 -8.49
CA GLN A 204 -2.56 22.46 -7.31
C GLN A 204 -1.95 21.97 -6.00
N GLY A 205 -1.40 20.76 -5.98
CA GLY A 205 -0.82 20.17 -4.79
C GLY A 205 0.44 20.90 -4.37
N SER A 206 0.75 20.81 -3.09
CA SER A 206 2.00 21.29 -2.51
C SER A 206 2.42 20.38 -1.37
N VAL A 207 3.70 20.37 -1.07
CA VAL A 207 4.25 19.70 0.11
C VAL A 207 5.02 20.73 0.92
N VAL A 208 4.83 20.72 2.22
CA VAL A 208 5.60 21.56 3.14
C VAL A 208 6.63 20.66 3.80
N ASP A 209 7.91 21.02 3.73
CA ASP A 209 8.96 20.26 4.39
C ASP A 209 9.09 20.62 5.89
N ASN A 210 10.01 19.97 6.59
CA ASN A 210 10.23 20.20 8.03
C ASN A 210 10.73 21.62 8.35
N ALA A 211 11.21 22.37 7.36
CA ALA A 211 11.61 23.77 7.51
C ALA A 211 10.44 24.74 7.24
N GLY A 212 9.24 24.23 6.93
CA GLY A 212 8.09 25.04 6.56
C GLY A 212 8.12 25.54 5.12
N GLU A 213 9.07 25.08 4.30
CA GLU A 213 9.20 25.54 2.92
C GLU A 213 8.21 24.78 2.01
N THR A 214 7.49 25.52 1.18
CA THR A 214 6.57 24.93 0.20
C THR A 214 7.37 24.43 -1.01
N LYS A 215 7.29 23.12 -1.25
CA LYS A 215 7.87 22.41 -2.39
C LYS A 215 6.80 22.00 -3.40
N HIS A 216 7.27 21.66 -4.60
CA HIS A 216 6.43 21.04 -5.61
C HIS A 216 5.76 19.75 -5.09
N PRO A 217 4.54 19.42 -5.56
CA PRO A 217 3.86 18.21 -5.15
C PRO A 217 4.66 16.96 -5.52
N LEU A 218 4.42 15.87 -4.80
CA LEU A 218 5.01 14.56 -5.10
C LEU A 218 4.24 13.86 -6.22
N TRP A 219 4.88 12.93 -6.91
CA TRP A 219 4.18 12.17 -7.95
C TRP A 219 3.12 11.23 -7.36
N VAL A 220 1.88 11.32 -7.86
CA VAL A 220 0.80 10.40 -7.51
C VAL A 220 0.81 9.19 -8.44
N CYS A 221 1.21 8.02 -7.92
CA CYS A 221 1.17 6.80 -8.70
C CYS A 221 -0.27 6.28 -8.90
N GLY A 222 -0.66 5.96 -10.13
CA GLY A 222 -2.01 5.46 -10.43
C GLY A 222 -2.32 4.08 -9.87
N HIS A 223 -1.30 3.30 -9.54
CA HIS A 223 -1.49 1.97 -9.01
C HIS A 223 -1.96 1.96 -7.55
N PHE A 224 -1.32 2.78 -6.70
CA PHE A 224 -1.52 2.74 -5.26
C PHE A 224 -2.12 4.06 -4.78
N VAL A 225 -1.34 5.14 -4.82
CA VAL A 225 -1.71 6.45 -4.24
C VAL A 225 -2.98 6.98 -4.89
N GLY A 226 -3.07 6.97 -6.22
CA GLY A 226 -4.23 7.49 -6.95
C GLY A 226 -5.53 6.76 -6.59
N LYS A 227 -5.48 5.44 -6.33
CA LYS A 227 -6.66 4.63 -5.99
C LYS A 227 -7.19 4.89 -4.58
N ALA A 228 -6.34 5.33 -3.66
CA ALA A 228 -6.75 5.73 -2.32
C ALA A 228 -7.08 7.23 -2.24
N LEU A 229 -6.31 8.07 -2.94
CA LEU A 229 -6.51 9.51 -2.97
C LEU A 229 -7.82 9.91 -3.65
N ALA A 230 -8.23 9.22 -4.73
CA ALA A 230 -9.45 9.59 -5.45
C ALA A 230 -10.73 9.43 -4.60
N PRO A 231 -10.99 8.29 -3.95
CA PRO A 231 -12.10 8.16 -3.00
C PRO A 231 -12.02 9.15 -1.83
N LEU A 232 -10.82 9.39 -1.27
CA LEU A 232 -10.64 10.37 -0.20
C LEU A 232 -11.10 11.77 -0.63
N LEU A 233 -10.65 12.24 -1.81
CA LEU A 233 -11.03 13.56 -2.32
C LEU A 233 -12.52 13.64 -2.68
N GLN A 234 -13.14 12.52 -3.06
CA GLN A 234 -14.58 12.45 -3.29
C GLN A 234 -15.33 12.62 -1.96
N ASP A 235 -14.99 11.85 -0.94
CA ASP A 235 -15.58 11.96 0.40
C ASP A 235 -15.43 13.37 0.98
N LEU A 236 -14.26 14.01 0.81
CA LEU A 236 -14.03 15.39 1.24
C LEU A 236 -14.97 16.38 0.55
N LYS A 237 -15.24 16.19 -0.74
CA LYS A 237 -16.17 17.05 -1.50
C LYS A 237 -17.61 16.84 -1.06
N GLU A 238 -18.00 15.59 -0.84
CA GLU A 238 -19.34 15.23 -0.36
C GLU A 238 -19.58 15.81 1.04
N GLN A 239 -18.60 15.71 1.92
CA GLN A 239 -18.67 16.32 3.26
C GLN A 239 -18.73 17.85 3.19
N ALA A 240 -17.92 18.49 2.33
CA ALA A 240 -17.94 19.95 2.18
C ALA A 240 -19.29 20.48 1.64
N ALA A 241 -20.05 19.64 0.93
CA ALA A 241 -21.40 19.96 0.47
C ALA A 241 -22.47 19.80 1.57
N ASP A 242 -22.19 19.02 2.61
CA ASP A 242 -23.08 18.82 3.76
C ASP A 242 -22.74 19.79 4.90
N SER A 243 -23.44 20.92 4.92
CA SER A 243 -23.29 21.97 5.94
C SER A 243 -23.70 21.55 7.35
N SER A 244 -24.33 20.38 7.51
CA SER A 244 -24.72 19.82 8.81
C SER A 244 -23.71 18.83 9.38
N SER A 245 -22.72 18.42 8.59
CA SER A 245 -21.74 17.42 9.00
C SER A 245 -20.72 17.99 9.99
N ASN A 246 -20.39 17.20 11.02
CA ASN A 246 -19.25 17.51 11.88
C ASN A 246 -17.97 17.50 11.04
N LYS A 247 -16.97 18.28 11.46
CA LYS A 247 -15.67 18.32 10.79
C LYS A 247 -14.91 17.00 11.00
N ILE A 248 -15.02 16.10 10.03
CA ILE A 248 -14.27 14.85 9.89
C ILE A 248 -12.82 15.15 9.46
N SER A 249 -11.86 14.47 10.08
CA SER A 249 -10.45 14.48 9.67
C SER A 249 -10.13 13.23 8.84
N TYR A 250 -9.44 13.40 7.73
CA TYR A 250 -9.07 12.31 6.81
C TYR A 250 -7.56 12.19 6.73
N MET A 251 -7.07 10.96 6.68
CA MET A 251 -5.67 10.65 6.50
C MET A 251 -5.47 9.73 5.29
N LEU A 252 -4.44 10.01 4.51
CA LEU A 252 -3.99 9.14 3.41
C LEU A 252 -2.74 8.38 3.84
N TRP A 253 -2.84 7.07 4.05
CA TRP A 253 -1.74 6.23 4.55
C TRP A 253 -1.01 5.50 3.43
N MET A 254 0.20 5.94 3.08
CA MET A 254 0.97 5.39 1.95
C MET A 254 2.22 4.63 2.40
N THR A 255 2.26 3.32 2.18
CA THR A 255 3.46 2.48 2.43
C THR A 255 4.34 2.28 1.21
N LYS A 256 3.82 2.60 0.03
CA LYS A 256 4.61 2.74 -1.19
C LYS A 256 4.77 4.22 -1.43
N SER A 257 6.00 4.68 -1.27
CA SER A 257 6.34 6.08 -1.41
C SER A 257 5.83 6.63 -2.75
N ALA A 258 5.34 7.87 -2.72
CA ALA A 258 5.17 8.71 -3.91
C ALA A 258 6.52 9.01 -4.62
N VAL A 259 7.61 8.55 -4.01
CA VAL A 259 9.01 8.95 -4.20
C VAL A 259 9.82 7.67 -4.26
N GLN A 260 10.19 7.17 -5.43
CA GLN A 260 11.19 6.09 -5.45
C GLN A 260 12.53 6.72 -5.07
N PRO A 261 13.11 6.41 -3.88
CA PRO A 261 14.34 7.07 -3.46
C PRO A 261 15.44 6.68 -4.44
N LYS A 262 16.09 7.69 -5.01
CA LYS A 262 17.29 7.49 -5.82
C LYS A 262 18.42 7.01 -4.91
N GLY A 263 18.82 5.74 -5.06
CA GLY A 263 20.00 5.20 -4.40
C GLY A 263 21.29 5.84 -4.92
N ASN A 264 22.40 5.59 -4.20
CA ASN A 264 23.73 6.04 -4.63
C ASN A 264 24.28 5.22 -5.81
N GLU A 265 23.75 4.02 -6.02
CA GLU A 265 24.12 3.17 -7.15
C GLU A 265 23.43 3.61 -8.44
N ASP A 266 24.17 3.54 -9.53
CA ASP A 266 23.60 3.69 -10.86
C ASP A 266 22.93 2.38 -11.31
N GLU A 267 21.61 2.31 -11.20
CA GLU A 267 20.85 1.14 -11.65
C GLU A 267 20.69 1.06 -13.17
N TRP A 268 21.10 2.08 -13.94
CA TRP A 268 20.89 2.13 -15.40
C TRP A 268 21.43 0.90 -16.13
N THR A 269 22.66 0.50 -15.80
CA THR A 269 23.29 -0.67 -16.43
C THR A 269 22.59 -1.98 -16.07
N ARG A 270 22.01 -2.09 -14.87
CA ARG A 270 21.17 -3.23 -14.48
C ARG A 270 19.85 -3.22 -15.23
N PHE A 271 19.20 -2.05 -15.28
CA PHE A 271 17.94 -1.86 -15.97
C PHE A 271 18.03 -2.21 -17.47
N LEU A 272 19.11 -1.85 -18.16
CA LEU A 272 19.33 -2.24 -19.57
C LEU A 272 19.52 -3.76 -19.77
N LYS A 273 19.76 -4.53 -18.71
CA LYS A 273 19.88 -5.99 -18.73
C LYS A 273 18.57 -6.70 -18.36
N GLU A 274 17.52 -5.95 -18.01
CA GLU A 274 16.20 -6.50 -17.72
C GLU A 274 15.57 -7.17 -18.94
N ASN A 275 14.49 -7.91 -18.70
CA ASN A 275 13.75 -8.59 -19.75
C ASN A 275 13.00 -7.59 -20.68
N ASP A 276 12.64 -8.08 -21.86
CA ASP A 276 12.01 -7.25 -22.89
C ASP A 276 10.66 -6.68 -22.47
N THR A 277 9.91 -7.35 -21.59
CA THR A 277 8.64 -6.81 -21.06
C THR A 277 8.86 -5.55 -20.23
N ILE A 278 9.89 -5.53 -19.38
CA ILE A 278 10.25 -4.35 -18.57
C ILE A 278 10.77 -3.24 -19.47
N LYS A 279 11.62 -3.57 -20.45
CA LYS A 279 12.14 -2.60 -21.41
C LYS A 279 11.02 -1.99 -22.27
N GLN A 280 10.12 -2.82 -22.78
CA GLN A 280 8.94 -2.38 -23.51
C GLN A 280 8.08 -1.44 -22.65
N TRP A 281 7.82 -1.81 -21.39
CA TRP A 281 7.09 -0.94 -20.47
C TRP A 281 7.76 0.43 -20.30
N ALA A 282 9.09 0.49 -20.22
CA ALA A 282 9.79 1.75 -20.10
C ALA A 282 9.83 2.57 -21.40
N ASN A 283 9.94 1.90 -22.55
CA ASN A 283 9.97 2.54 -23.87
C ASN A 283 8.58 3.08 -24.26
N GLU A 284 7.53 2.33 -23.97
CA GLU A 284 6.17 2.55 -24.46
C GLU A 284 5.20 3.04 -23.37
N GLY A 285 5.67 3.12 -22.12
CA GLY A 285 4.91 3.59 -20.97
C GLY A 285 4.35 4.99 -21.20
N LYS A 286 3.06 5.18 -20.92
CA LYS A 286 2.43 6.50 -21.00
C LYS A 286 2.73 7.30 -19.73
N ALA A 287 3.22 8.52 -19.91
CA ALA A 287 3.36 9.50 -18.84
C ALA A 287 1.97 10.01 -18.45
N GLU A 288 1.41 9.49 -17.36
CA GLU A 288 0.09 9.91 -16.87
C GLU A 288 0.17 11.08 -15.88
N SER A 289 1.39 11.49 -15.51
CA SER A 289 1.68 12.64 -14.64
C SER A 289 2.75 13.52 -15.28
N LEU A 290 2.66 14.84 -15.06
CA LEU A 290 3.66 15.80 -15.51
C LEU A 290 4.93 15.75 -14.65
N LEU A 291 4.82 15.24 -13.42
CA LEU A 291 5.90 15.15 -12.45
C LEU A 291 6.77 13.90 -12.63
N ARG A 292 6.40 12.98 -13.53
CA ARG A 292 7.17 11.80 -13.88
C ARG A 292 7.26 11.64 -15.39
N PRO A 293 8.46 11.73 -16.01
CA PRO A 293 8.61 11.38 -17.41
C PRO A 293 8.24 9.90 -17.59
N GLY A 294 7.19 9.65 -18.37
CA GLY A 294 6.60 8.30 -18.47
C GLY A 294 7.33 7.34 -19.39
N ARG A 295 8.34 7.81 -20.13
CA ARG A 295 9.14 6.99 -21.02
C ARG A 295 10.62 7.19 -20.76
N VAL A 296 11.35 6.10 -20.74
CA VAL A 296 12.81 6.06 -20.72
C VAL A 296 13.22 5.12 -21.84
N SER A 297 13.89 5.65 -22.85
CA SER A 297 14.31 4.81 -23.98
C SER A 297 15.46 3.91 -23.56
N THR A 298 15.29 2.60 -23.72
CA THR A 298 16.34 1.61 -23.46
C THR A 298 17.29 1.43 -24.64
N ILE A 299 17.05 2.12 -25.77
CA ILE A 299 17.83 2.01 -27.00
C ILE A 299 18.80 3.18 -27.12
N ASP A 300 18.29 4.41 -26.97
CA ASP A 300 19.03 5.67 -27.15
C ASP A 300 18.97 6.60 -25.93
N GLY A 301 18.29 6.19 -24.85
CA GLY A 301 18.21 6.97 -23.62
C GLY A 301 19.51 6.95 -22.81
N LEU A 302 19.66 7.95 -21.95
CA LEU A 302 20.79 8.13 -21.05
C LEU A 302 20.38 7.82 -19.61
N ASN A 303 21.37 7.56 -18.75
CA ASN A 303 21.16 7.41 -17.31
C ASN A 303 20.42 8.61 -16.69
N SER A 304 20.68 9.83 -17.18
CA SER A 304 19.96 11.04 -16.73
C SER A 304 18.45 10.93 -16.94
N ASP A 305 18.00 10.29 -18.01
CA ASP A 305 16.57 10.16 -18.36
C ASP A 305 15.88 9.18 -17.41
N TYR A 306 16.58 8.10 -17.03
CA TYR A 306 16.15 7.18 -15.96
C TYR A 306 16.16 7.83 -14.59
N ARG A 307 17.16 8.67 -14.30
CA ARG A 307 17.25 9.35 -13.00
C ARG A 307 16.11 10.33 -12.78
N ALA A 308 15.52 10.90 -13.82
CA ALA A 308 14.34 11.77 -13.72
C ALA A 308 13.05 11.00 -13.36
N VAL A 309 13.02 9.67 -13.50
CA VAL A 309 11.89 8.83 -13.05
C VAL A 309 12.03 8.37 -11.59
N MET A 310 13.17 8.65 -10.97
CA MET A 310 13.45 8.43 -9.56
C MET A 310 13.50 9.76 -8.84
N THR A 311 13.01 9.83 -7.60
CA THR A 311 13.05 11.06 -6.83
C THR A 311 14.28 11.02 -5.92
N TYR A 312 15.16 12.02 -6.04
CA TYR A 312 16.25 12.17 -5.11
C TYR A 312 15.72 12.71 -3.78
N VAL A 313 15.65 11.84 -2.79
CA VAL A 313 15.51 12.26 -1.39
C VAL A 313 16.92 12.64 -0.96
N GLY A 314 17.29 13.90 -1.17
CA GLY A 314 18.47 14.46 -0.48
C GLY A 314 18.28 14.29 1.02
N SER A 315 19.37 14.36 1.80
CA SER A 315 19.34 14.25 3.26
C SER A 315 18.23 15.14 3.84
N LEU A 316 17.09 14.51 4.15
CA LEU A 316 16.05 15.04 5.03
C LEU A 316 16.60 15.10 6.45
#